data_AF-A0ABD0NGE8-F1
#
_entry.id   AF-A0ABD0NGE8-F1
#
_cell.length_a   1.000
_cell.length_b   1.000
_cell.length_c   1.000
_cell.angle_alpha   90.00
_cell.angle_beta   90.00
_cell.angle_gamma   90.00
#
_symmetry.space_group_name_H-M   'P 1'
#
loop_
_entity.id
_entity.type
_entity.pdbx_description
1 polymer ?
#
loop_
_entity_poly.entity_id
_entity_poly.type
_entity_poly.pdbx_seq_one_letter_code
_entity_poly.pdbx_strand_id
1 'polypeptide(L)' 'FLRSPNAVEACQYVAGIVGKNPLLLRELNLSGHELRDTRVNQIAALLQDKHCKLNTLT' A
#
# COMPACT_ATOMS: atom_id res chain seq x y z
N PHE A 1 -13.07 -7.44 2.89
CA PHE A 1 -12.12 -7.65 1.78
C PHE A 1 -11.83 -6.32 1.12
N LEU A 2 -10.59 -6.12 0.64
CA LEU A 2 -10.21 -4.89 -0.08
C LEU A 2 -11.06 -4.72 -1.34
N ARG A 3 -11.31 -3.48 -1.72
CA ARG A 3 -12.31 -3.09 -2.72
C ARG A 3 -11.89 -3.35 -4.17
N SER A 4 -10.59 -3.58 -4.44
CA SER A 4 -10.10 -3.84 -5.79
C SER A 4 -8.92 -4.81 -5.82
N PRO A 5 -8.70 -5.54 -6.94
CA PRO A 5 -7.51 -6.38 -7.13
C PRO A 5 -6.20 -5.58 -6.99
N ASN A 6 -6.17 -4.36 -7.51
CA ASN A 6 -5.03 -3.46 -7.38
C ASN A 6 -4.70 -3.14 -5.91
N ALA A 7 -5.72 -2.92 -5.07
CA ALA A 7 -5.51 -2.70 -3.64
C ALA A 7 -4.99 -3.98 -2.95
N VAL A 8 -5.45 -5.17 -3.36
CA VAL A 8 -4.95 -6.45 -2.83
C VAL A 8 -3.48 -6.65 -3.19
N GLU A 9 -3.11 -6.44 -4.45
CA GLU A 9 -1.72 -6.58 -4.92
C GLU A 9 -0.78 -5.60 -4.21
N ALA A 10 -1.19 -4.33 -4.07
CA ALA A 10 -0.44 -3.35 -3.31
C ALA A 10 -0.30 -3.75 -1.83
N CYS A 11 -1.37 -4.23 -1.20
CA CYS A 11 -1.34 -4.66 0.20
C CYS A 11 -0.34 -5.81 0.41
N GLN A 12 -0.27 -6.76 -0.52
CA GLN A 12 0.68 -7.88 -0.47
C GLN A 12 2.12 -7.39 -0.70
N TYR A 13 2.34 -6.54 -1.70
CA TYR A 13 3.65 -5.98 -1.99
C TYR A 13 4.21 -5.20 -0.80
N VAL A 14 3.41 -4.28 -0.24
CA VAL A 14 3.81 -3.47 0.90
C VAL A 14 4.03 -4.35 2.12
N ALA A 15 3.17 -5.34 2.39
CA ALA A 15 3.37 -6.28 3.48
C ALA A 15 4.70 -7.04 3.37
N GLY A 16 5.14 -7.36 2.14
CA GLY A 16 6.45 -7.96 1.88
C GLY A 16 7.62 -7.04 2.23
N ILE A 17 7.49 -5.72 2.03
CA ILE A 17 8.53 -4.73 2.39
C ILE A 17 8.59 -4.54 3.91
N VAL A 18 7.44 -4.30 4.55
CA VAL A 18 7.39 -3.89 5.96
C VAL A 18 7.28 -5.05 6.94
N GLY A 19 7.07 -6.28 6.45
CA GLY A 19 6.90 -7.49 7.26
C GLY A 19 5.62 -7.53 8.12
N LYS A 20 4.66 -6.63 7.86
CA LYS A 20 3.42 -6.46 8.65
C LYS A 20 2.26 -6.03 7.77
N ASN A 21 1.03 -6.22 8.26
CA ASN A 21 -0.17 -5.85 7.52
C ASN A 21 -0.26 -4.31 7.39
N PRO A 22 -0.20 -3.75 6.15
CA PRO A 22 -0.22 -2.30 5.93
C PRO A 22 -1.54 -1.64 6.34
N LEU A 23 -2.65 -2.39 6.40
CA LEU A 23 -3.95 -1.86 6.84
C LEU A 23 -3.99 -1.52 8.34
N LEU A 24 -2.97 -1.95 9.09
CA LEU A 24 -2.80 -1.63 10.51
C LEU A 24 -1.84 -0.46 10.74
N LEU A 25 -1.23 0.08 9.68
CA LEU A 25 -0.23 1.14 9.78
C LEU A 25 -0.86 2.51 9.63
N ARG A 26 -0.27 3.47 10.36
CA ARG A 26 -0.52 4.91 10.19
C ARG A 26 0.54 5.59 9.35
N GLU A 27 1.72 4.99 9.27
CA GLU A 27 2.86 5.51 8.52
C GLU A 27 3.48 4.39 7.70
N LEU A 28 3.79 4.69 6.45
CA LEU A 28 4.45 3.79 5.52
C LEU A 28 5.60 4.54 4.85
N ASN A 29 6.80 3.96 4.92
CA ASN A 29 7.96 4.48 4.21
C ASN A 29 8.35 3.51 3.08
N LEU A 30 8.24 3.98 1.84
CA LEU A 30 8.69 3.34 0.61
C LEU A 30 9.91 4.05 0.01
N SER A 31 10.50 5.03 0.70
CA SER A 31 11.70 5.73 0.25
C SER A 31 12.81 4.74 -0.08
N GLY A 32 13.49 4.94 -1.22
CA GLY A 32 14.56 4.05 -1.68
C GLY A 32 14.08 2.80 -2.42
N HIS A 33 12.77 2.60 -2.58
CA HIS A 33 12.23 1.57 -3.48
C HIS A 33 11.85 2.18 -4.84
N GLU A 34 12.35 1.58 -5.92
CA GLU A 34 11.95 1.94 -7.27
C GLU A 34 10.54 1.42 -7.56
N LEU A 35 9.58 2.34 -7.71
CA LEU A 35 8.19 2.01 -8.03
C LEU A 35 7.92 2.31 -9.50
N ARG A 36 7.57 1.29 -10.27
CA ARG A 36 7.05 1.47 -11.64
C ARG A 36 5.65 2.09 -11.59
N ASP A 37 5.21 2.70 -12.69
CA ASP A 37 3.87 3.31 -12.81
C ASP A 37 2.73 2.36 -12.40
N THR A 38 2.83 1.10 -12.81
CA THR A 38 1.86 0.06 -12.41
C THR A 38 1.77 -0.07 -10.89
N ARG A 39 2.91 -0.01 -10.20
CA ARG A 39 2.98 -0.14 -8.74
C ARG A 39 2.46 1.09 -8.03
N VAL A 40 2.73 2.28 -8.58
CA VAL A 40 2.17 3.54 -8.08
C VAL A 40 0.64 3.51 -8.15
N ASN A 41 0.07 3.07 -9.27
CA ASN A 41 -1.39 2.94 -9.44
C ASN A 41 -2.00 1.93 -8.46
N GLN A 42 -1.32 0.81 -8.20
CA GLN A 42 -1.76 -0.17 -7.22
C GLN A 42 -1.76 0.41 -5.80
N ILE A 43 -0.69 1.11 -5.41
CA ILE A 43 -0.58 1.76 -4.10
C ILE A 43 -1.66 2.85 -3.96
N ALA A 44 -1.91 3.64 -5.00
CA ALA A 44 -2.99 4.62 -5.00
C ALA A 44 -4.37 3.96 -4.75
N ALA A 45 -4.64 2.81 -5.37
CA ALA A 45 -5.88 2.05 -5.13
C ALA A 45 -5.98 1.54 -3.70
N LEU A 46 -4.86 1.13 -3.08
CA LEU A 46 -4.82 0.75 -1.67
C LEU A 46 -5.11 1.96 -0.76
N LEU A 47 -4.51 3.12 -1.03
CA LEU A 47 -4.72 4.34 -0.24
C LEU A 47 -6.16 4.85 -0.30
N GLN A 48 -6.84 4.66 -1.44
CA GLN A 48 -8.25 5.01 -1.61
C GLN A 48 -9.20 4.00 -0.96
N ASP A 49 -8.71 2.84 -0.54
CA ASP A 49 -9.54 1.85 0.14
C ASP A 49 -9.93 2.34 1.54
N LYS A 50 -11.23 2.23 1.88
CA LYS A 50 -11.76 2.60 3.21
C LYS A 50 -11.06 1.88 4.37
N HIS A 51 -10.43 0.74 4.11
CA HIS A 51 -9.75 -0.07 5.11
C HIS A 51 -8.32 0.41 5.35
N CYS A 52 -7.77 1.25 4.46
CA CYS A 52 -6.47 1.87 4.65
C CYS A 52 -6.58 2.99 5.70
N LYS A 53 -5.69 2.97 6.70
CA LYS A 53 -5.62 3.95 7.78
C LYS A 53 -4.33 4.75 7.77
N LEU A 54 -3.62 4.74 6.63
CA LEU A 54 -2.37 5.48 6.46
C LEU A 54 -2.63 6.98 6.50
N ASN A 55 -1.93 7.67 7.39
CA ASN A 55 -1.89 9.12 7.49
C ASN A 55 -0.71 9.69 6.70
N THR A 56 0.42 8.97 6.70
CA THR A 56 1.67 9.42 6.10
C THR A 56 2.24 8.33 5.18
N LEU A 57 2.65 8.73 3.98
CA LEU A 57 3.40 7.91 3.03
C LEU A 57 4.65 8.70 2.62
N THR A 58 5.83 8.11 2.82
CA THR A 58 7.14 8.70 2.45
C THR A 58 7.93 7.83 1.50
#